data_AF-X1CEW4-F1
#
_entry.id   AF-X1CEW4-F1
#
_cell.length_a   1.000
_cell.length_b   1.000
_cell.length_c   1.000
_cell.angle_alpha   90.00
_cell.angle_beta   90.00
_cell.angle_gamma   90.00
#
_symmetry.space_group_name_H-M   'P 1'
#
loop_
_entity.id
_entity.type
_entity.pdbx_description
1 polymer ?
#
loop_
_entity_poly.entity_id
_entity_poly.type
_entity_poly.pdbx_seq_one_letter_code
_entity_poly.pdbx_strand_id
1 'polypeptide(L)'
;THPCVAAAWTYAAGFLQRDPKALNNHYALTGLASPRDPLNARSLLDARLKGIDPDTYRGLGARINNVELGRMLQVFLLQATKAKQRGITLKLANAAIKSYEAKKATRDAEKALKRI
;
A
#
# COMPACT_ATOMS: atom_id res chain seq x y z
N THR A 1 -5.14 -11.57 10.74
CA THR A 1 -4.66 -10.63 9.71
C THR A 1 -3.90 -11.38 8.64
N HIS A 2 -4.11 -11.08 7.35
CA HIS A 2 -3.40 -11.76 6.26
C HIS A 2 -1.89 -11.44 6.29
N PRO A 3 -0.97 -12.41 6.06
CA PRO A 3 0.47 -12.19 6.20
C PRO A 3 1.04 -11.03 5.37
N CYS A 4 0.48 -10.79 4.18
CA CYS A 4 0.85 -9.65 3.32
C CYS A 4 0.66 -8.30 4.02
N VAL A 5 -0.47 -8.15 4.72
CA VAL A 5 -0.82 -6.92 5.46
C VAL A 5 0.12 -6.74 6.64
N ALA A 6 0.36 -7.80 7.41
CA ALA A 6 1.25 -7.75 8.57
C ALA A 6 2.69 -7.39 8.16
N ALA A 7 3.25 -8.06 7.15
CA ALA A 7 4.61 -7.82 6.67
C ALA A 7 4.78 -6.40 6.11
N ALA A 8 3.82 -5.92 5.32
CA ALA A 8 3.86 -4.56 4.79
C ALA A 8 3.76 -3.50 5.91
N TRP A 9 2.93 -3.75 6.92
CA TRP A 9 2.76 -2.83 8.04
C TRP A 9 4.01 -2.72 8.92
N THR A 10 4.64 -3.86 9.24
CA THR A 10 5.87 -3.87 10.06
C THR A 10 7.04 -3.26 9.30
N TYR A 11 7.18 -3.54 8.01
CA TYR A 11 8.20 -2.90 7.18
C TYR A 11 7.98 -1.37 7.12
N ALA A 12 6.75 -0.91 6.91
CA ALA A 12 6.43 0.51 6.89
C ALA A 12 6.80 1.18 8.22
N ALA A 13 6.48 0.55 9.36
CA ALA A 13 6.85 1.06 10.68
C ALA A 13 8.36 1.24 10.83
N GLY A 14 9.17 0.23 10.44
CA GLY A 14 10.63 0.33 10.45
C GLY A 14 11.16 1.42 9.52
N PHE A 15 10.62 1.49 8.30
CA PHE A 15 11.02 2.50 7.30
C PHE A 15 10.74 3.94 7.76
N LEU A 16 9.65 4.14 8.50
CA LEU A 16 9.20 5.44 8.99
C LEU A 16 9.85 5.88 10.30
N GLN A 17 10.73 5.08 10.91
CA GLN A 17 11.41 5.47 12.16
C GLN A 17 12.16 6.80 12.08
N ARG A 18 12.67 7.15 10.89
CA ARG A 18 13.35 8.41 10.60
C ARG A 18 12.42 9.62 10.39
N ASP A 19 11.11 9.40 10.34
CA ASP A 19 10.08 10.44 10.25
C ASP A 19 9.03 10.21 11.35
N PRO A 20 9.25 10.76 12.56
CA PRO A 20 8.37 10.54 13.70
C PRO A 20 6.92 10.98 13.44
N LYS A 21 6.72 12.01 12.60
CA LYS A 21 5.37 12.49 12.26
C LYS A 21 4.64 11.44 11.41
N ALA A 22 5.28 10.93 10.37
CA ALA A 22 4.69 9.88 9.55
C ALA A 22 4.52 8.57 10.34
N LEU A 23 5.47 8.21 11.20
CA LEU A 23 5.36 7.04 12.08
C LEU A 23 4.15 7.14 13.01
N ASN A 24 3.95 8.29 13.64
CA ASN A 24 2.77 8.54 14.48
C ASN A 24 1.46 8.40 13.67
N ASN A 25 1.42 8.92 12.44
CA ASN A 25 0.26 8.75 11.56
C ASN A 25 0.00 7.28 11.17
N HIS A 26 1.07 6.50 10.98
CA HIS A 26 1.00 5.07 10.66
C HIS A 26 0.43 4.28 11.84
N TYR A 27 0.90 4.54 13.05
CA TYR A 27 0.35 3.90 14.26
C TYR A 27 -1.06 4.37 14.57
N ALA A 28 -1.39 5.64 14.34
CA ALA A 28 -2.73 6.18 14.54
C ALA A 28 -3.81 5.49 13.69
N LEU A 29 -3.42 4.75 12.64
CA LEU A 29 -4.34 3.94 11.85
C LEU A 29 -5.09 2.90 12.70
N THR A 30 -4.45 2.32 13.72
CA THR A 30 -5.08 1.32 14.60
C THR A 30 -6.07 1.95 15.59
N GLY A 31 -5.99 3.27 15.81
CA GLY A 31 -6.85 4.01 16.72
C GLY A 31 -8.21 4.42 16.14
N LEU A 32 -8.54 3.99 14.91
CA LEU A 32 -9.88 4.19 14.36
C LEU A 32 -10.88 3.29 15.10
N ALA A 33 -11.71 3.90 15.93
CA ALA A 33 -12.70 3.19 16.73
C ALA A 33 -13.79 2.55 15.86
N SER A 34 -14.31 1.42 16.36
CA SER A 34 -15.50 0.74 15.84
C SER A 34 -16.66 1.74 15.66
N PRO A 35 -17.45 1.65 14.58
CA PRO A 35 -17.58 0.53 13.63
C PRO A 35 -16.64 0.61 12.41
N ARG A 36 -15.70 1.54 12.36
CA ARG A 36 -14.86 1.74 11.16
C ARG A 36 -13.68 0.78 11.18
N ASP A 37 -13.69 -0.21 10.29
CA ASP A 37 -12.52 -1.03 10.00
C ASP A 37 -11.33 -0.13 9.58
N PRO A 38 -10.23 -0.09 10.36
CA PRO A 38 -9.09 0.77 10.08
C PRO A 38 -8.44 0.48 8.73
N LEU A 39 -8.47 -0.79 8.30
CA LEU A 39 -7.94 -1.21 7.02
C LEU A 39 -8.93 -1.01 5.88
N ASN A 40 -10.21 -0.85 6.19
CA ASN A 40 -11.31 -0.80 5.24
C ASN A 40 -11.18 -1.94 4.21
N ALA A 41 -11.37 -3.17 4.67
CA ALA A 41 -11.22 -4.39 3.89
C ALA A 41 -12.01 -4.35 2.58
N ARG A 42 -13.16 -3.66 2.56
CA ARG A 42 -13.94 -3.46 1.34
C ARG A 42 -13.20 -2.61 0.31
N SER A 43 -12.59 -1.50 0.73
CA SER A 43 -11.76 -0.67 -0.16
C SER A 43 -10.55 -1.42 -0.70
N LEU A 44 -9.93 -2.29 0.10
CA LEU A 44 -8.80 -3.12 -0.35
C LEU A 44 -9.26 -4.20 -1.35
N LEU A 45 -10.40 -4.83 -1.10
CA LEU A 45 -11.01 -5.81 -2.01
C LEU A 45 -11.37 -5.21 -3.37
N ASP A 46 -11.92 -3.99 -3.37
CA ASP A 46 -12.36 -3.31 -4.58
C ASP A 46 -11.20 -2.64 -5.35
N ALA A 47 -10.06 -2.41 -4.68
CA ALA A 47 -8.90 -1.78 -5.29
C ALA A 47 -8.29 -2.64 -6.41
N ARG A 48 -8.03 -2.01 -7.55
CA ARG A 48 -7.45 -2.64 -8.74
C ARG A 48 -6.94 -1.60 -9.73
N LEU A 49 -6.01 -2.01 -10.58
CA LEU A 49 -5.51 -1.25 -11.71
C LEU A 49 -5.98 -1.89 -13.03
N LYS A 50 -7.01 -1.29 -13.62
CA LYS A 50 -7.60 -1.75 -14.89
C LYS A 50 -6.55 -1.78 -16.00
N GLY A 51 -6.53 -2.88 -16.76
CA GLY A 51 -5.58 -3.11 -17.86
C GLY A 51 -4.24 -3.72 -17.43
N ILE A 52 -3.97 -3.80 -16.12
CA ILE A 52 -2.78 -4.48 -15.57
C ILE A 52 -3.20 -5.68 -14.73
N ASP A 53 -4.22 -5.52 -13.89
CA ASP A 53 -4.69 -6.61 -13.03
C ASP A 53 -5.64 -7.53 -13.80
N PRO A 54 -5.51 -8.86 -13.66
CA PRO A 54 -6.40 -9.82 -14.32
C PRO A 54 -7.81 -9.81 -13.71
N ASP A 55 -8.81 -10.28 -14.45
CA ASP A 55 -10.19 -10.37 -13.95
C ASP A 55 -10.33 -11.25 -12.69
N THR A 56 -9.43 -12.22 -12.53
CA THR A 56 -9.35 -13.09 -11.34
C THR A 56 -8.64 -12.45 -10.14
N TYR A 57 -8.28 -11.16 -10.24
CA TYR A 57 -7.67 -10.42 -9.15
C TYR A 57 -8.65 -10.25 -7.98
N ARG A 58 -8.21 -10.62 -6.78
CA ARG A 58 -9.05 -10.68 -5.56
C ARG A 58 -8.90 -9.45 -4.67
N GLY A 59 -8.37 -8.35 -5.23
CA GLY A 59 -8.06 -7.15 -4.48
C GLY A 59 -6.76 -7.24 -3.70
N LEU A 60 -6.42 -6.12 -3.08
CA LEU A 60 -5.12 -5.85 -2.49
C LEU A 60 -4.96 -6.57 -1.16
N GLY A 61 -3.85 -7.30 -1.01
CA GLY A 61 -3.54 -8.01 0.23
C GLY A 61 -4.26 -9.36 0.38
N ALA A 62 -4.91 -9.84 -0.70
CA ALA A 62 -5.54 -11.17 -0.76
C ALA A 62 -4.58 -12.29 -1.20
N ARG A 63 -3.36 -11.97 -1.62
CA ARG A 63 -2.30 -12.92 -1.97
C ARG A 63 -0.97 -12.50 -1.33
N ILE A 64 -0.03 -13.44 -1.25
CA ILE A 64 1.34 -13.18 -0.79
C ILE A 64 2.32 -13.42 -1.93
N ASN A 65 2.79 -12.34 -2.55
CA ASN A 65 3.86 -12.35 -3.54
C ASN A 65 4.55 -10.97 -3.53
N ASN A 66 5.68 -10.85 -4.23
CA ASN A 66 6.49 -9.63 -4.22
C ASN A 66 5.73 -8.39 -4.70
N VAL A 67 4.83 -8.55 -5.67
CA VAL A 67 4.01 -7.46 -6.20
C VAL A 67 2.99 -6.99 -5.17
N GLU A 68 2.23 -7.91 -4.58
CA GLU A 68 1.22 -7.59 -3.58
C GLU A 68 1.83 -7.00 -2.31
N LEU A 69 2.97 -7.54 -1.85
CA LEU A 69 3.72 -6.97 -0.73
C LEU A 69 4.15 -5.53 -1.01
N GLY A 70 4.66 -5.26 -2.22
CA GLY A 70 5.07 -3.93 -2.63
C GLY A 70 3.90 -2.95 -2.74
N ARG A 71 2.77 -3.38 -3.29
CA ARG A 71 1.53 -2.59 -3.38
C ARG A 71 0.96 -2.29 -1.99
N MET A 72 0.89 -3.29 -1.11
CA MET A 72 0.43 -3.11 0.27
C MET A 72 1.36 -2.19 1.08
N LEU A 73 2.67 -2.27 0.87
CA LEU A 73 3.61 -1.33 1.45
C LEU A 73 3.31 0.11 1.01
N GLN A 74 3.02 0.34 -0.28
CA GLN A 74 2.65 1.67 -0.75
C GLN A 74 1.35 2.19 -0.10
N VAL A 75 0.40 1.32 0.25
CA VAL A 75 -0.83 1.73 0.95
C VAL A 75 -0.47 2.38 2.29
N PHE A 76 0.36 1.71 3.09
CA PHE A 76 0.77 2.24 4.40
C PHE A 76 1.63 3.49 4.29
N LEU A 77 2.61 3.51 3.36
CA LEU A 77 3.47 4.68 3.18
C LEU A 77 2.66 5.91 2.74
N LEU A 78 1.71 5.77 1.80
CA LEU A 78 0.86 6.87 1.37
C LEU A 78 -0.13 7.29 2.46
N GLN A 79 -0.68 6.33 3.21
CA GLN A 79 -1.54 6.64 4.35
C GLN A 79 -0.80 7.48 5.40
N ALA A 80 0.42 7.09 5.76
CA ALA A 80 1.21 7.78 6.76
C ALA A 80 1.69 9.18 6.34
N THR A 81 1.99 9.37 5.05
CA THR A 81 2.71 10.55 4.56
C THR A 81 1.87 11.53 3.74
N LYS A 82 0.80 11.06 3.08
CA LYS A 82 0.04 11.87 2.10
C LYS A 82 -1.47 11.92 2.36
N ALA A 83 -2.02 11.00 3.15
CA ALA A 83 -3.46 10.97 3.37
C ALA A 83 -3.94 12.20 4.16
N LYS A 84 -4.95 12.88 3.63
CA LYS A 84 -5.65 13.97 4.32
C LYS A 84 -6.74 13.47 5.27
N GLN A 85 -7.28 12.29 5.00
CA GLN A 85 -8.31 11.63 5.79
C GLN A 85 -7.69 10.44 6.53
N ARG A 86 -8.14 10.20 7.76
CA ARG A 86 -7.73 8.99 8.49
C ARG A 86 -8.34 7.74 7.86
N GLY A 87 -7.59 6.64 7.88
CA GLY A 87 -8.02 5.35 7.34
C GLY A 87 -7.59 5.10 5.90
N ILE A 88 -7.90 3.91 5.40
CA ILE A 88 -7.64 3.51 4.02
C ILE A 88 -8.92 3.71 3.21
N THR A 89 -8.83 4.45 2.10
CA THR A 89 -9.94 4.64 1.16
C THR A 89 -9.63 3.94 -0.16
N LEU A 90 -10.66 3.62 -0.95
CA LEU A 90 -10.48 3.04 -2.29
C LEU A 90 -9.58 3.91 -3.18
N LYS A 91 -9.71 5.25 -3.10
CA LYS A 91 -8.86 6.19 -3.84
C LYS A 91 -7.40 6.07 -3.43
N LEU A 92 -7.13 5.96 -2.12
CA LEU A 92 -5.78 5.77 -1.60
C LEU A 92 -5.20 4.42 -2.02
N ALA A 93 -5.98 3.34 -1.91
CA ALA A 93 -5.57 2.00 -2.31
C ALA A 93 -5.23 1.93 -3.81
N ASN A 94 -6.07 2.51 -4.67
CA ASN A 94 -5.79 2.61 -6.11
C ASN A 94 -4.55 3.48 -6.40
N ALA A 95 -4.36 4.59 -5.66
CA ALA A 95 -3.17 5.42 -5.79
C ALA A 95 -1.89 4.67 -5.37
N ALA A 96 -1.97 3.82 -4.35
CA ALA A 96 -0.86 2.97 -3.91
C ALA A 96 -0.46 1.94 -4.96
N ILE A 97 -1.42 1.27 -5.61
CA ILE A 97 -1.14 0.35 -6.71
C ILE A 97 -0.41 1.10 -7.84
N LYS A 98 -0.93 2.26 -8.25
CA LYS A 98 -0.30 3.09 -9.29
C LYS A 98 1.10 3.55 -8.92
N SER A 99 1.31 3.98 -7.67
CA SER A 99 2.62 4.39 -7.15
C SER A 99 3.63 3.24 -7.22
N TYR A 100 3.20 2.02 -6.88
CA TYR A 100 4.05 0.84 -6.98
C TYR A 100 4.45 0.54 -8.44
N GLU A 101 3.48 0.51 -9.37
CA GLU A 101 3.78 0.22 -10.77
C GLU A 101 4.66 1.32 -11.41
N ALA A 102 4.44 2.60 -11.06
CA ALA A 102 5.28 3.70 -11.53
C ALA A 102 6.73 3.56 -11.04
N LYS A 103 6.94 3.22 -9.77
CA LYS A 103 8.28 2.96 -9.21
C LYS A 103 8.95 1.75 -9.86
N LYS A 104 8.18 0.68 -10.11
CA LYS A 104 8.66 -0.50 -10.81
C LYS A 104 9.11 -0.16 -12.23
N ALA A 105 8.29 0.56 -13.00
CA ALA A 105 8.60 0.99 -14.36
C ALA A 105 9.86 1.89 -14.39
N THR A 106 9.97 2.84 -13.47
CA THR A 106 11.15 3.72 -13.34
C THR A 106 12.41 2.90 -13.10
N ARG A 107 12.38 1.98 -12.12
CA ARG A 107 13.52 1.11 -11.81
C ARG A 107 13.92 0.22 -12.99
N ASP A 108 12.94 -0.30 -13.72
CA ASP A 108 13.20 -1.19 -14.85
C ASP A 108 13.79 -0.40 -16.04
N ALA A 109 13.34 0.84 -16.26
CA ALA A 109 13.94 1.78 -17.21
C ALA A 109 15.39 2.14 -16.84
N GLU A 110 15.66 2.48 -15.58
CA GLU A 110 17.02 2.75 -15.08
C GLU A 110 17.97 1.58 -15.30
N LYS A 111 17.49 0.34 -15.09
CA LYS A 111 18.27 -0.87 -15.36
C LYS A 111 18.58 -1.06 -16.84
N ALA A 112 17.64 -0.73 -17.72
CA ALA A 112 17.85 -0.79 -19.16
C ALA A 112 18.86 0.26 -19.61
N LEU A 113 18.74 1.50 -19.12
CA LEU A 113 19.67 2.59 -19.43
C LEU A 113 21.10 2.29 -18.98
N LYS A 114 21.30 1.61 -17.84
CA LYS A 114 22.64 1.19 -17.39
C LYS A 114 23.33 0.13 -18.26
N ARG A 115 22.58 -0.50 -19.17
CA ARG A 115 23.09 -1.54 -20.08
C ARG A 115 23.42 -0.99 -21.47
N ILE A 116 23.08 0.27 -21.72
CA ILE A 116 23.51 1.06 -22.87
C ILE A 116 24.73 1.85 -22.43
#